data_AF-A0A7X8MTJ8-F1
#
_entry.id   AF-A0A7X8MTJ8-F1
#
_cell.length_a   1.000
_cell.length_b   1.000
_cell.length_c   1.000
_cell.angle_alpha   90.00
_cell.angle_beta   90.00
_cell.angle_gamma   90.00
#
_symmetry.space_group_name_H-M   'P 1'
#
loop_
_entity.id
_entity.type
_entity.pdbx_description
1 polymer ?
#
loop_
_entity_poly.entity_id
_entity_poly.type
_entity_poly.pdbx_seq_one_letter_code
_entity_poly.pdbx_strand_id
1 'polypeptide(L)'
;LTLGVIERRQEIGMLRAVGSQRRQIRTMITLEAVQIAVFGAVMGILIGLGLGWAFLEVLKDEGLDTLSVPWGQLAWMLAGSAVVGVVAAIWPANRAAKTPPLDAISD
;
A
#
# COMPACT_ATOMS: atom_id res chain seq x y z
N LEU A 1 -18.06 -1.48 -11.08
CA LEU A 1 -17.59 -0.95 -9.77
C LEU A 1 -18.48 -1.38 -8.60
N THR A 2 -19.81 -1.48 -8.78
CA THR A 2 -20.73 -1.97 -7.73
C THR A 2 -20.55 -3.46 -7.40
N LEU A 3 -20.24 -4.31 -8.39
CA LEU A 3 -20.02 -5.75 -8.19
C LEU A 3 -18.82 -6.07 -7.28
N GLY A 4 -17.68 -5.42 -7.48
CA GLY A 4 -16.47 -5.71 -6.68
C GLY A 4 -16.58 -5.33 -5.20
N VAL A 5 -17.49 -4.42 -4.83
CA VAL A 5 -17.76 -4.09 -3.41
C VAL A 5 -18.61 -5.19 -2.75
N ILE A 6 -19.52 -5.79 -3.51
CA ILE A 6 -20.42 -6.85 -3.03
C ILE A 6 -19.64 -8.15 -2.81
N GLU A 7 -18.84 -8.58 -3.80
CA GLU A 7 -18.01 -9.79 -3.71
C GLU A 7 -17.08 -9.74 -2.49
N ARG A 8 -16.40 -8.59 -2.28
CA ARG A 8 -15.48 -8.43 -1.16
C ARG A 8 -16.18 -8.39 0.20
N ARG A 9 -17.42 -7.93 0.26
CA ARG A 9 -18.23 -8.02 1.50
C ARG A 9 -18.65 -9.45 1.79
N GLN A 10 -19.05 -10.23 0.79
CA GLN A 10 -19.40 -11.64 0.95
C GLN A 10 -18.20 -12.48 1.39
N GLU A 11 -17.00 -12.26 0.81
CA GLU A 11 -15.76 -12.91 1.28
C GLU A 11 -15.48 -12.63 2.76
N ILE A 12 -15.57 -11.36 3.17
CA ILE A 12 -15.35 -10.95 4.57
C ILE A 12 -16.43 -11.54 5.50
N GLY A 13 -17.69 -11.56 5.05
CA GLY A 13 -18.82 -12.17 5.76
C GLY A 13 -18.63 -13.66 5.96
N MET A 14 -18.19 -14.37 4.92
CA MET A 14 -17.88 -15.80 4.96
C MET A 14 -16.70 -16.09 5.89
N LEU A 15 -15.61 -15.33 5.81
CA LEU A 15 -14.47 -15.46 6.74
C LEU A 15 -14.90 -15.27 8.20
N ARG A 16 -15.82 -14.31 8.46
CA ARG A 16 -16.41 -14.09 9.79
C ARG A 16 -17.34 -15.22 10.23
N ALA A 17 -18.11 -15.80 9.31
CA ALA A 17 -19.02 -16.92 9.59
C ALA A 17 -18.26 -18.20 9.99
N VAL A 18 -17.07 -18.43 9.42
CA VAL A 18 -16.17 -19.54 9.79
C VAL A 18 -15.37 -19.24 11.08
N GLY A 19 -15.59 -18.08 11.71
CA GLY A 19 -15.04 -17.75 13.03
C GLY A 19 -13.82 -16.81 13.02
N SER A 20 -13.48 -16.18 11.89
CA SER A 20 -12.35 -15.24 11.84
C SER A 20 -12.54 -14.05 12.80
N GLN A 21 -11.49 -13.75 13.55
CA GLN A 21 -11.49 -12.65 14.51
C GLN A 21 -11.39 -11.30 13.81
N ARG A 22 -12.01 -10.26 14.40
CA ARG A 22 -11.91 -8.87 13.90
C ARG A 22 -10.46 -8.41 13.73
N ARG A 23 -9.55 -8.89 14.59
CA ARG A 23 -8.11 -8.58 14.51
C ARG A 23 -7.43 -9.19 13.29
N GLN A 24 -7.83 -10.40 12.87
CA GLN A 24 -7.27 -11.07 11.68
C GLN A 24 -7.65 -10.29 10.41
N ILE A 25 -8.89 -9.86 10.29
CA ILE A 25 -9.37 -9.07 9.14
C ILE A 25 -8.66 -7.72 9.07
N ARG A 26 -8.50 -7.03 10.22
CA ARG A 26 -7.73 -5.78 10.27
C ARG A 26 -6.28 -5.98 9.84
N THR A 27 -5.64 -7.05 10.32
CA THR A 27 -4.24 -7.34 10.00
C THR A 27 -4.08 -7.65 8.52
N MET A 28 -4.95 -8.48 7.94
CA MET A 28 -4.96 -8.79 6.51
C MET A 28 -5.05 -7.51 5.65
N ILE A 29 -6.06 -6.67 5.90
CA ILE A 29 -6.28 -5.44 5.12
C ILE A 29 -5.09 -4.48 5.28
N THR A 30 -4.53 -4.40 6.49
CA THR A 30 -3.36 -3.55 6.73
C THR A 30 -2.13 -4.05 5.99
N LEU A 31 -1.91 -5.38 5.96
CA LEU A 31 -0.80 -5.97 5.23
C LEU A 31 -0.94 -5.76 3.72
N GLU A 32 -2.13 -5.93 3.15
CA GLU A 32 -2.36 -5.62 1.72
C GLU A 32 -2.04 -4.15 1.40
N ALA A 33 -2.52 -3.22 2.23
CA ALA A 33 -2.29 -1.79 2.01
C ALA A 33 -0.82 -1.40 2.13
N VAL A 34 -0.11 -1.96 3.13
CA VAL A 34 1.33 -1.78 3.29
C VAL A 34 2.07 -2.35 2.08
N GLN A 35 1.69 -3.54 1.61
CA GLN A 35 2.30 -4.17 0.45
C GLN A 35 2.15 -3.28 -0.79
N ILE A 36 0.94 -2.79 -1.08
CA ILE A 36 0.69 -1.86 -2.19
C ILE A 36 1.53 -0.57 -2.05
N ALA A 37 1.58 0.03 -0.85
CA ALA A 37 2.34 1.25 -0.61
C ALA A 37 3.86 1.05 -0.80
N VAL A 38 4.40 -0.07 -0.31
CA VAL A 38 5.82 -0.42 -0.48
C VAL A 38 6.13 -0.68 -1.96
N PHE A 39 5.28 -1.42 -2.68
CA PHE A 39 5.46 -1.63 -4.12
C PHE A 39 5.46 -0.32 -4.90
N GLY A 40 4.52 0.59 -4.59
CA GLY A 40 4.47 1.93 -5.18
C GLY A 40 5.74 2.72 -4.90
N ALA A 41 6.25 2.68 -3.66
CA ALA A 41 7.49 3.37 -3.29
C ALA A 41 8.71 2.79 -4.01
N VAL A 42 8.85 1.46 -4.10
CA VAL A 42 9.93 0.81 -4.84
C VAL A 42 9.90 1.21 -6.31
N MET A 43 8.74 1.14 -6.95
CA MET A 43 8.59 1.55 -8.36
C MET A 43 8.89 3.04 -8.55
N GLY A 44 8.41 3.89 -7.64
CA GLY A 44 8.71 5.32 -7.65
C GLY A 44 10.20 5.63 -7.51
N ILE A 45 10.91 4.89 -6.64
CA ILE A 45 12.38 5.02 -6.50
C ILE A 45 13.09 4.59 -7.78
N LEU A 46 12.71 3.44 -8.37
CA LEU A 46 13.32 2.96 -9.62
C LEU A 46 13.14 3.95 -10.76
N ILE A 47 11.91 4.47 -10.93
CA ILE A 47 11.61 5.48 -11.96
C ILE A 47 12.36 6.78 -11.66
N GLY A 48 12.34 7.25 -10.40
CA GLY A 48 12.99 8.49 -9.99
C GLY A 48 14.51 8.44 -10.18
N LEU A 49 15.15 7.31 -9.86
CA LEU A 49 16.58 7.10 -10.11
C LEU A 49 16.88 7.02 -11.60
N GLY A 50 16.06 6.33 -12.39
CA GLY A 50 16.21 6.26 -13.84
C GLY A 50 16.12 7.64 -14.50
N LEU A 51 15.14 8.45 -14.10
CA LEU A 51 14.99 9.84 -14.56
C LEU A 51 16.16 10.71 -14.09
N GLY A 52 16.59 10.58 -12.84
CA GLY A 52 17.73 11.33 -12.31
C GLY A 52 19.03 11.02 -13.06
N TRP A 53 19.25 9.76 -13.42
CA TRP A 53 20.38 9.35 -14.23
C TRP A 53 20.32 9.94 -15.64
N ALA A 54 19.15 9.88 -16.30
CA ALA A 54 18.96 10.49 -17.62
C ALA A 54 19.20 12.02 -17.60
N PHE A 55 18.79 12.71 -16.53
CA PHE A 55 19.05 14.14 -16.35
C PHE A 55 20.54 14.45 -16.24
N LEU A 56 21.29 13.65 -15.48
CA LEU A 56 22.74 13.84 -15.34
C LEU A 56 23.48 13.59 -16.65
N GLU A 57 23.03 12.65 -17.47
CA GLU A 57 23.64 12.41 -18.78
C GLU A 57 23.41 13.58 -19.75
N VAL A 58 22.26 14.25 -19.67
CA VAL A 58 21.99 15.47 -20.47
C VAL A 58 22.75 16.69 -19.98
N LEU A 59 22.92 16.84 -18.66
CA LEU A 59 23.61 17.99 -18.04
C LEU A 59 25.11 17.72 -17.81
N LYS A 60 25.64 16.63 -18.35
CA LYS A 60 27.04 16.25 -18.20
C LYS A 60 27.99 17.34 -18.72
N ASP A 61 27.61 18.00 -19.81
CA ASP A 61 28.39 19.08 -20.43
C ASP A 61 28.40 20.37 -19.57
N GLU A 62 27.52 20.48 -18.56
CA GLU A 62 27.45 21.58 -17.58
C GLU A 62 28.28 21.26 -16.30
N GLY A 63 29.01 20.13 -16.26
CA GLY A 63 29.91 19.74 -15.17
C GLY A 63 29.24 18.99 -14.00
N LEU A 64 28.01 18.49 -14.18
CA LEU A 64 27.29 17.68 -13.19
C LEU A 64 27.56 16.19 -13.39
N ASP A 65 28.75 15.74 -13.01
CA ASP A 65 29.20 14.35 -13.27
C ASP A 65 29.03 13.38 -12.09
N THR A 66 28.72 13.88 -10.89
CA THR A 66 28.70 13.05 -9.67
C THR A 66 27.29 12.59 -9.30
N LEU A 67 27.00 11.31 -9.57
CA LEU A 67 25.79 10.64 -9.09
C LEU A 67 25.94 10.30 -7.59
N SER A 68 25.48 11.19 -6.71
CA SER A 68 25.38 10.91 -5.27
C SER A 68 23.98 10.42 -4.93
N VAL A 69 23.78 9.10 -4.86
CA VAL A 69 22.50 8.51 -4.45
C VAL A 69 22.32 8.64 -2.92
N PRO A 70 21.28 9.35 -2.43
CA PRO A 70 21.08 9.54 -1.00
C PRO A 70 20.40 8.31 -0.38
N TRP A 71 21.15 7.24 -0.15
CA TRP A 71 20.66 5.97 0.40
C TRP A 71 19.84 6.14 1.69
N GLY A 72 20.24 7.07 2.57
CA GLY A 72 19.50 7.36 3.79
C GLY A 72 18.10 7.95 3.52
N GLN A 73 17.99 8.82 2.51
CA GLN A 73 16.70 9.41 2.12
C GLN A 73 15.78 8.37 1.46
N LEU A 74 16.35 7.47 0.65
CA LEU A 74 15.62 6.34 0.06
C LEU A 74 15.08 5.40 1.15
N ALA A 75 15.90 5.08 2.17
CA ALA A 75 15.48 4.27 3.31
C ALA A 75 14.35 4.95 4.10
N TRP A 76 14.43 6.26 4.32
CA TRP A 76 13.36 7.04 4.97
C TRP A 76 12.08 7.06 4.15
N MET A 77 12.16 7.18 2.82
CA MET A 77 10.99 7.13 1.94
C MET A 77 10.31 5.75 1.98
N LEU A 78 11.08 4.66 1.97
CA LEU A 78 10.56 3.30 2.12
C LEU A 78 9.91 3.07 3.49
N ALA A 79 10.55 3.52 4.56
CA ALA A 79 9.97 3.44 5.90
C ALA A 79 8.68 4.29 5.99
N GLY A 80 8.70 5.50 5.42
CA GLY A 80 7.56 6.39 5.35
C GLY A 80 6.39 5.81 4.56
N SER A 81 6.64 5.12 3.44
CA SER A 81 5.57 4.51 2.64
C SER A 81 4.87 3.38 3.38
N ALA A 82 5.60 2.57 4.16
CA ALA A 82 5.00 1.57 5.04
C ALA A 82 4.08 2.23 6.08
N VAL A 83 4.53 3.32 6.71
CA VAL A 83 3.71 4.08 7.67
C VAL A 83 2.45 4.65 7.00
N VAL A 84 2.59 5.24 5.81
CA VAL A 84 1.45 5.75 5.03
C VAL A 84 0.48 4.63 4.66
N GLY A 85 0.99 3.46 4.25
CA GLY A 85 0.18 2.28 3.97
C GLY A 85 -0.65 1.82 5.18
N VAL A 86 -0.02 1.79 6.37
CA VAL A 86 -0.73 1.49 7.63
C VAL A 86 -1.81 2.54 7.90
N VAL A 87 -1.47 3.83 7.83
CA VAL A 87 -2.40 4.93 8.12
C VAL A 87 -3.60 4.92 7.16
N ALA A 88 -3.35 4.72 5.86
CA ALA A 88 -4.39 4.63 4.84
C ALA A 88 -5.35 3.45 5.09
N ALA A 89 -4.84 2.35 5.66
CA ALA A 89 -5.62 1.15 5.95
C ALA A 89 -6.52 1.28 7.19
N ILE A 90 -6.30 2.26 8.08
CA ILE A 90 -7.01 2.37 9.36
C ILE A 90 -8.53 2.46 9.16
N TRP A 91 -8.98 3.33 8.27
CA TRP A 91 -10.41 3.53 8.00
C TRP A 91 -11.07 2.29 7.37
N PRO A 92 -10.57 1.72 6.25
CA PRO A 92 -11.19 0.54 5.64
C PRO A 92 -11.10 -0.71 6.53
N ALA A 93 -9.97 -0.94 7.21
CA ALA A 93 -9.81 -2.07 8.12
C ALA A 93 -10.80 -2.01 9.30
N ASN A 94 -11.02 -0.82 9.85
CA ASN A 94 -12.02 -0.62 10.90
C ASN A 94 -13.44 -0.83 10.43
N ARG A 95 -13.77 -0.39 9.20
CA ARG A 95 -15.10 -0.55 8.62
C ARG A 95 -15.40 -2.02 8.32
N ALA A 96 -14.46 -2.73 7.68
CA ALA A 96 -14.57 -4.16 7.38
C ALA A 96 -14.69 -5.05 8.64
N ALA A 97 -13.94 -4.73 9.70
CA ALA A 97 -13.99 -5.50 10.94
C ALA A 97 -15.28 -5.30 11.76
N LYS A 98 -16.01 -4.20 11.52
CA LYS A 98 -17.27 -3.88 12.20
C LYS A 98 -18.50 -4.41 11.49
N THR A 99 -18.40 -4.83 10.22
CA THR A 99 -19.51 -5.38 9.44
C THR A 99 -20.09 -6.62 10.15
N PRO A 100 -21.38 -6.62 10.56
CA PRO A 100 -22.02 -7.77 11.16
C PRO A 100 -22.09 -8.94 10.16
N PRO A 101 -21.84 -10.19 10.58
CA PRO A 101 -21.88 -11.35 9.68
C PRO A 101 -23.26 -11.59 9.07
N LEU A 102 -24.32 -11.22 9.79
CA LEU A 102 -25.71 -11.45 9.40
C LEU A 102 -26.14 -10.53 8.23
N ASP A 103 -25.72 -9.27 8.24
CA ASP A 103 -25.98 -8.31 7.14
C ASP A 103 -25.27 -8.68 5.83
N ALA A 104 -24.29 -9.59 5.86
CA ALA A 104 -23.53 -10.00 4.68
C ALA A 104 -24.13 -11.20 3.94
N ILE A 105 -25.11 -11.88 4.52
CA ILE A 105 -25.76 -13.09 3.97
C ILE A 105 -27.25 -12.87 3.68
N SER A 106 -27.85 -11.82 4.25
CA SER A 106 -29.27 -11.51 4.08
C SER A 106 -29.57 -10.53 2.94
N ASP A 107 -28.56 -10.12 2.17
CA ASP A 107 -28.64 -9.20 1.01
C ASP A 107 -28.06 -9.88 -0.25
#